data_AF-A0A354ZGM8-F1
#
_entry.id   AF-A0A354ZGM8-F1
#
_cell.length_a   1.000
_cell.length_b   1.000
_cell.length_c   1.000
_cell.angle_alpha   90.00
_cell.angle_beta   90.00
_cell.angle_gamma   90.00
#
_symmetry.space_group_name_H-M   'P 1'
#
loop_
_entity.id
_entity.type
_entity.pdbx_description
1 polymer ?
#
loop_
_entity_poly.entity_id
_entity_poly.type
_entity_poly.pdbx_seq_one_letter_code
_entity_poly.pdbx_strand_id
1 'polypeptide(L)'
;LLPGSHQDVVVTLGDTSGVAGEFSLYIYVSANDPFRPFAAIPVHLVINMPPAVTITAPADGAELHGVANVTWSTADPDNAANELAIDLYWTRDGETWHALGEGMENTGVFEWNTSEVGAGGDTFRLRARVTDP
;
A
#
# COMPACT_ATOMS: atom_id res chain seq x y z
N LEU A 1 -43.81 -21.49 17.98
CA LEU A 1 -42.76 -20.59 18.48
C LEU A 1 -43.16 -19.18 18.08
N LEU A 2 -43.29 -18.25 19.03
CA LEU A 2 -43.48 -16.83 18.69
C LEU A 2 -42.19 -16.32 18.02
N PRO A 3 -42.26 -15.38 17.06
CA PRO A 3 -41.06 -14.79 16.47
C PRO A 3 -40.25 -14.08 17.56
N GLY A 4 -38.93 -14.24 17.53
CA GLY A 4 -38.02 -13.49 18.41
C GLY A 4 -38.00 -11.99 18.06
N SER A 5 -37.54 -11.17 19.00
CA SER A 5 -37.21 -9.77 18.77
C SER A 5 -35.83 -9.62 18.10
N HIS A 6 -35.62 -8.54 17.36
CA HIS A 6 -34.30 -8.16 16.84
C HIS A 6 -33.88 -6.80 17.44
N GLN A 7 -32.57 -6.59 17.53
CA GLN A 7 -31.95 -5.32 17.90
C GLN A 7 -30.66 -5.18 17.08
N ASP A 8 -30.46 -4.00 16.48
CA ASP A 8 -29.20 -3.69 15.82
C ASP A 8 -28.13 -3.37 16.86
N VAL A 9 -26.95 -3.96 16.69
CA VAL A 9 -25.76 -3.67 17.51
C VAL A 9 -24.71 -3.10 16.58
N VAL A 10 -24.33 -1.84 16.81
CA VAL A 10 -23.22 -1.19 16.11
C VAL A 10 -22.01 -1.19 17.04
N VAL A 11 -20.94 -1.84 16.60
CA VAL A 11 -19.64 -1.80 17.28
C VAL A 11 -18.73 -0.88 16.46
N THR A 12 -18.30 0.21 17.06
CA THR A 12 -17.31 1.11 16.48
C THR A 12 -16.03 0.99 17.27
N LEU A 13 -14.96 0.56 16.60
CA LEU A 13 -13.61 0.70 17.13
C LEU A 13 -13.19 2.15 16.83
N GLY A 14 -13.07 2.96 17.88
CA GLY A 14 -12.62 4.33 17.74
C GLY A 14 -11.14 4.36 17.39
N ASP A 15 -10.79 4.96 16.25
CA ASP A 15 -9.41 5.30 15.93
C ASP A 15 -9.15 6.75 16.38
N THR A 16 -8.30 6.92 17.39
CA THR A 16 -7.76 8.24 17.77
C THR A 16 -6.30 8.40 17.35
N SER A 17 -5.74 7.48 16.55
CA SER A 17 -4.29 7.30 16.40
C SER A 17 -3.76 7.07 14.99
N GLY A 18 -4.60 6.81 13.97
CA GLY A 18 -4.11 6.52 12.61
C GLY A 18 -3.27 5.24 12.58
N VAL A 19 -3.70 4.22 13.31
CA VAL A 19 -2.99 2.93 13.40
C VAL A 19 -3.63 2.00 12.38
N ALA A 20 -2.90 1.74 11.31
CA ALA A 20 -3.22 0.65 10.41
C ALA A 20 -3.04 -0.70 11.10
N GLY A 21 -3.72 -1.73 10.59
CA GLY A 21 -3.52 -3.09 11.02
C GLY A 21 -4.78 -3.89 11.28
N GLU A 22 -4.55 -5.07 11.84
CA GLU A 22 -5.52 -6.16 12.00
C GLU A 22 -6.10 -6.22 13.41
N PHE A 23 -7.43 -6.17 13.51
CA PHE A 23 -8.15 -6.28 14.77
C PHE A 23 -9.00 -7.54 14.76
N SER A 24 -8.81 -8.37 15.80
CA SER A 24 -9.64 -9.55 16.05
C SER A 24 -10.38 -9.39 17.38
N LEU A 25 -11.70 -9.51 17.33
CA LEU A 25 -12.54 -9.50 18.52
C LEU A 25 -13.65 -10.53 18.42
N TYR A 26 -14.25 -10.85 19.57
CA TYR A 26 -15.45 -11.67 19.63
C TYR A 26 -16.60 -10.83 20.20
N ILE A 27 -17.73 -10.83 19.51
CA ILE A 27 -18.99 -10.35 20.07
C ILE A 27 -19.68 -11.53 20.74
N TYR A 28 -19.88 -11.44 22.05
CA TYR A 28 -20.65 -12.42 22.82
C TYR A 28 -22.09 -11.96 22.98
N VAL A 29 -23.02 -12.71 22.42
CA VAL A 29 -24.46 -12.48 22.58
C VAL A 29 -25.00 -13.57 23.49
N SER A 30 -25.71 -13.20 24.55
CA SER A 30 -26.29 -14.17 25.50
C SER A 30 -27.73 -13.82 25.85
N ALA A 31 -28.56 -14.84 26.06
CA ALA A 31 -29.90 -14.64 26.61
C ALA A 31 -29.85 -14.59 28.14
N ASN A 32 -30.73 -13.78 28.72
CA ASN A 32 -30.85 -13.61 30.17
C ASN A 32 -31.83 -14.63 30.82
N ASP A 33 -32.14 -15.73 30.13
CA ASP A 33 -32.94 -16.83 30.67
C ASP A 33 -32.08 -17.80 31.53
N PRO A 34 -32.69 -18.70 32.33
CA PRO A 34 -31.95 -19.60 33.22
C PRO A 34 -30.94 -20.54 32.54
N PHE A 35 -31.12 -20.85 31.26
CA PHE A 35 -30.22 -21.71 30.49
C PHE A 35 -29.04 -20.94 29.87
N ARG A 36 -29.12 -19.61 29.82
CA ARG A 36 -28.06 -18.69 29.35
C ARG A 36 -27.36 -19.14 28.07
N PRO A 37 -28.09 -19.50 27.00
CA PRO A 37 -27.46 -19.78 25.72
C PRO A 37 -26.66 -18.56 25.26
N PHE A 38 -25.51 -18.81 24.64
CA PHE A 38 -24.67 -17.75 24.09
C PHE A 38 -24.17 -18.11 22.68
N ALA A 39 -23.85 -17.07 21.91
CA ALA A 39 -23.13 -17.16 20.65
C ALA A 39 -21.87 -16.31 20.74
N ALA A 40 -20.77 -16.80 20.17
CA ALA A 40 -19.55 -16.03 19.96
C ALA A 40 -19.43 -15.75 18.47
N ILE A 41 -19.39 -14.48 18.11
CA ILE A 41 -19.31 -14.02 16.72
C ILE A 41 -17.89 -13.46 16.52
N PRO A 42 -17.01 -14.16 15.79
CA PRO A 42 -15.71 -13.61 15.45
C PRO A 42 -15.88 -12.42 14.52
N VAL A 43 -15.10 -11.36 14.76
CA VAL A 43 -15.03 -10.17 13.93
C VAL A 43 -13.56 -9.94 13.59
N HIS A 44 -13.29 -9.83 12.29
CA HIS A 44 -12.02 -9.44 11.73
C HIS A 44 -12.19 -8.08 11.06
N LEU A 45 -11.34 -7.11 11.42
CA LEU A 45 -11.33 -5.79 10.83
C LEU A 45 -9.91 -5.43 10.43
N VAL A 46 -9.76 -5.02 9.17
CA VAL A 46 -8.52 -4.48 8.60
C VAL A 46 -8.70 -2.98 8.43
N ILE A 47 -7.79 -2.19 8.98
CA ILE A 47 -7.68 -0.76 8.69
C ILE A 47 -6.46 -0.57 7.80
N ASN A 48 -6.70 -0.30 6.52
CA ASN A 48 -5.64 -0.10 5.52
C ASN A 48 -5.18 1.35 5.48
N MET A 49 -3.87 1.59 5.33
CA MET A 49 -3.34 2.92 5.03
C MET A 49 -2.54 2.93 3.72
N PRO A 50 -2.62 4.00 2.92
CA PRO A 50 -1.92 4.02 1.65
C PRO A 50 -0.39 4.00 1.84
N PRO A 51 0.35 3.19 1.06
CA PRO A 51 1.80 3.21 1.08
C PRO A 51 2.35 4.52 0.52
N ALA A 52 3.57 4.86 0.93
CA ALA A 52 4.35 5.97 0.41
C ALA A 52 5.63 5.47 -0.26
N VAL A 53 6.05 6.14 -1.33
CA VAL A 53 7.32 5.89 -2.03
C VAL A 53 8.06 7.19 -2.28
N THR A 54 9.38 7.18 -2.10
CA THR A 54 10.26 8.30 -2.41
C THR A 54 11.47 7.81 -3.20
N ILE A 55 11.68 8.37 -4.39
CA ILE A 55 12.91 8.16 -5.17
C ILE A 55 14.05 8.87 -4.45
N THR A 56 15.12 8.14 -4.16
CA THR A 56 16.31 8.62 -3.43
C THR A 56 17.51 8.83 -4.33
N ALA A 57 17.55 8.15 -5.48
CA ALA A 57 18.48 8.40 -6.56
C ALA A 57 17.81 8.10 -7.91
N PRO A 58 18.17 8.80 -9.00
CA PRO A 58 19.11 9.92 -9.04
C PRO A 58 18.59 11.16 -8.29
N ALA A 59 19.52 12.04 -7.90
CA ALA A 59 19.14 13.35 -7.37
C ALA A 59 18.45 14.19 -8.46
N ASP A 60 17.58 15.10 -8.06
CA ASP A 60 16.95 16.03 -9.02
C ASP A 60 18.03 16.84 -9.76
N GLY A 61 17.86 16.97 -11.08
CA GLY A 61 18.83 17.61 -11.97
C GLY A 61 20.13 16.83 -12.22
N ALA A 62 20.27 15.59 -11.75
CA ALA A 62 21.46 14.79 -12.05
C ALA A 62 21.57 14.43 -13.54
N GLU A 63 22.79 14.50 -14.06
CA GLU A 63 23.12 13.98 -15.38
C GLU A 63 23.40 12.47 -15.28
N LEU A 64 22.76 11.69 -16.14
CA LEU A 64 22.94 10.24 -16.23
C LEU A 64 23.63 9.84 -17.52
N HIS A 65 24.51 8.84 -17.43
CA HIS A 65 25.26 8.30 -18.55
C HIS A 65 25.25 6.77 -18.54
N GLY A 66 24.82 6.16 -19.65
CA GLY A 66 24.82 4.71 -19.79
C GLY A 66 23.86 4.04 -18.81
N VAL A 67 24.40 3.20 -17.95
CA VAL A 67 23.64 2.48 -16.93
C VAL A 67 23.68 3.24 -15.61
N ALA A 68 22.51 3.51 -15.04
CA ALA A 68 22.34 4.23 -13.78
C ALA A 68 21.36 3.51 -12.86
N ASN A 69 21.57 3.63 -11.55
CA ASN A 69 20.65 3.08 -10.56
C ASN A 69 19.55 4.10 -10.23
N VAL A 70 18.31 3.67 -10.34
CA VAL A 70 17.15 4.32 -9.72
C VAL A 70 16.93 3.63 -8.38
N THR A 71 17.01 4.36 -7.28
CA THR A 71 16.78 3.82 -5.92
C THR A 71 15.61 4.52 -5.27
N TRP A 72 14.92 3.82 -4.38
CA TRP A 72 13.78 4.37 -3.66
C TRP A 72 13.68 3.80 -2.24
N SER A 73 12.85 4.45 -1.44
CA SER A 73 12.41 3.95 -0.14
C SER A 73 10.89 3.94 -0.09
N THR A 74 10.33 2.95 0.59
CA THR A 74 8.89 2.81 0.82
C THR A 74 8.58 2.90 2.30
N ALA A 75 7.37 3.35 2.63
CA ALA A 75 6.83 3.30 3.98
C ALA A 75 5.36 2.88 3.92
N ASP A 76 5.02 1.88 4.72
CA ASP A 76 3.68 1.35 4.86
C ASP A 76 3.51 0.89 6.33
N PRO A 77 2.48 1.36 7.05
CA PRO A 77 2.28 0.99 8.45
C PRO A 77 1.58 -0.36 8.65
N ASP A 78 0.93 -0.93 7.64
CA ASP A 78 0.15 -2.17 7.70
C ASP A 78 0.75 -3.34 6.92
N ASN A 79 1.61 -3.07 5.94
CA ASN A 79 2.28 -4.10 5.15
C ASN A 79 3.80 -4.09 5.28
N ALA A 80 4.39 -5.28 5.23
CA ALA A 80 5.85 -5.40 5.19
C ALA A 80 6.37 -4.88 3.85
N ALA A 81 7.57 -4.27 3.86
CA ALA A 81 8.13 -3.64 2.66
C ALA A 81 8.26 -4.59 1.46
N ASN A 82 8.46 -5.89 1.68
CA ASN A 82 8.59 -6.92 0.65
C ASN A 82 7.24 -7.41 0.08
N GLU A 83 6.11 -6.98 0.66
CA GLU A 83 4.77 -7.24 0.14
C GLU A 83 4.31 -6.16 -0.85
N LEU A 84 5.01 -5.02 -0.87
CA LEU A 84 4.68 -3.89 -1.74
C LEU A 84 5.17 -4.13 -3.17
N ALA A 85 4.32 -3.76 -4.13
CA ALA A 85 4.64 -3.76 -5.55
C ALA A 85 5.08 -2.37 -6.02
N ILE A 86 6.12 -2.33 -6.85
CA ILE A 86 6.68 -1.09 -7.39
C ILE A 86 6.47 -1.00 -8.90
N ASP A 87 5.93 0.14 -9.33
CA ASP A 87 5.96 0.56 -10.73
C ASP A 87 6.91 1.75 -10.88
N LEU A 88 7.76 1.71 -11.91
CA LEU A 88 8.65 2.79 -12.28
C LEU A 88 8.36 3.26 -13.69
N TYR A 89 8.33 4.58 -13.85
CA TYR A 89 8.08 5.23 -15.13
C TYR A 89 9.02 6.39 -15.37
N TRP A 90 9.23 6.69 -16.64
CA TRP A 90 9.94 7.89 -17.08
C TRP A 90 9.15 8.64 -18.16
N THR A 91 9.45 9.93 -18.33
CA THR A 91 8.86 10.79 -19.36
C THR A 91 9.82 11.91 -19.76
N ARG A 92 9.71 12.43 -20.98
CA ARG A 92 10.39 13.68 -21.41
C ARG A 92 9.47 14.89 -21.41
N ASP A 93 8.22 14.67 -21.81
CA ASP A 93 7.23 15.72 -22.01
C ASP A 93 6.37 15.96 -20.76
N GLY A 94 6.37 15.03 -19.79
CA GLY A 94 5.48 15.07 -18.63
C GLY A 94 4.09 14.47 -18.90
N GLU A 95 3.81 14.10 -20.15
CA GLU A 95 2.50 13.66 -20.63
C GLU A 95 2.52 12.16 -20.96
N THR A 96 3.48 11.74 -21.77
CA THR A 96 3.68 10.35 -22.17
C THR A 96 4.63 9.68 -21.20
N TRP A 97 4.10 8.76 -20.39
CA TRP A 97 4.88 7.99 -19.43
C TRP A 97 5.19 6.60 -19.98
N HIS A 98 6.46 6.24 -19.93
CA HIS A 98 6.98 4.95 -20.38
C HIS A 98 7.39 4.12 -19.17
N ALA A 99 6.94 2.86 -19.12
CA ALA A 99 7.29 1.94 -18.05
C ALA A 99 8.76 1.54 -18.14
N LEU A 100 9.43 1.55 -16.98
CA LEU A 100 10.71 0.87 -16.75
C LEU A 100 10.47 -0.54 -16.20
N GLY A 101 9.42 -0.69 -15.40
CA GLY A 101 8.88 -1.96 -14.91
C GLY A 101 7.63 -1.73 -14.09
N GLU A 102 6.75 -2.74 -14.03
CA GLU A 102 5.46 -2.69 -13.33
C GLU A 102 5.28 -3.96 -12.50
N GLY A 103 4.64 -3.85 -11.34
CA GLY A 103 4.41 -4.95 -10.42
C GLY A 103 5.70 -5.60 -9.90
N MET A 104 6.81 -4.85 -9.85
CA MET A 104 8.11 -5.37 -9.43
C MET A 104 8.13 -5.59 -7.91
N GLU A 105 8.87 -6.61 -7.48
CA GLU A 105 9.22 -6.74 -6.06
C GLU A 105 9.95 -5.48 -5.58
N ASN A 106 9.66 -5.05 -4.36
CA ASN A 106 10.31 -3.91 -3.76
C ASN A 106 11.75 -4.22 -3.31
N THR A 107 12.68 -4.21 -4.27
CA THR A 107 14.12 -4.41 -4.05
C THR A 107 14.83 -3.13 -3.59
N GLY A 108 14.17 -1.97 -3.67
CA GLY A 108 14.74 -0.65 -3.39
C GLY A 108 15.69 -0.11 -4.47
N VAL A 109 15.91 -0.87 -5.56
CA VAL A 109 16.83 -0.49 -6.64
C VAL A 109 16.42 -1.11 -7.99
N PHE A 110 16.54 -0.31 -9.05
CA PHE A 110 16.35 -0.71 -10.43
C PHE A 110 17.52 -0.18 -11.28
N GLU A 111 18.16 -1.07 -12.02
CA GLU A 111 19.22 -0.70 -12.95
C GLU A 111 18.60 -0.25 -14.28
N TRP A 112 18.82 1.01 -14.65
CA TRP A 112 18.24 1.62 -15.84
C TRP A 112 19.32 1.98 -16.87
N ASN A 113 19.18 1.45 -18.08
CA ASN A 113 19.98 1.87 -19.24
C ASN A 113 19.38 3.14 -19.87
N THR A 114 19.94 4.30 -19.54
CA THR A 114 19.48 5.60 -20.05
C THR A 114 19.86 5.85 -21.51
N SER A 115 20.62 4.95 -22.15
CA SER A 115 20.92 5.04 -23.57
C SER A 115 19.73 4.65 -24.45
N GLU A 116 18.73 3.97 -23.89
CA GLU A 116 17.57 3.44 -24.62
C GLU A 116 16.43 4.46 -24.74
N VAL A 117 16.54 5.62 -24.10
CA VAL A 117 15.48 6.62 -24.01
C VAL A 117 15.61 7.79 -24.98
N GLY A 118 16.45 7.66 -26.02
CA GLY A 118 16.60 8.63 -27.10
C GLY A 118 17.92 9.42 -27.07
N ALA A 119 18.00 10.51 -27.83
CA ALA A 119 19.21 11.34 -27.93
C ALA A 119 19.59 11.94 -26.56
N GLY A 120 20.89 12.00 -26.28
CA GLY A 120 21.41 12.64 -25.08
C GLY A 120 21.15 14.15 -25.07
N GLY A 121 21.01 14.74 -23.87
CA GLY A 121 20.84 16.19 -23.68
C GLY A 121 19.41 16.62 -23.31
N ASP A 122 18.42 15.75 -23.49
CA ASP A 122 17.04 16.04 -23.09
C ASP A 122 16.77 15.62 -21.63
N THR A 123 16.10 16.49 -20.89
CA THR A 123 15.65 16.21 -19.52
C THR A 123 14.64 15.06 -19.52
N PHE A 124 14.63 14.27 -18.45
CA PHE A 124 13.58 13.29 -18.17
C PHE A 124 13.07 13.50 -16.75
N ARG A 125 11.86 13.01 -16.48
CA ARG A 125 11.30 12.92 -15.13
C ARG A 125 11.08 11.46 -14.81
N LEU A 126 11.35 11.09 -13.56
CA LEU A 126 11.05 9.77 -13.02
C LEU A 126 9.79 9.83 -12.15
N ARG A 127 9.05 8.73 -12.13
CA ARG A 127 7.92 8.52 -11.24
C ARG A 127 8.00 7.10 -10.70
N ALA A 128 7.77 6.97 -9.40
CA ALA A 128 7.52 5.71 -8.75
C ALA A 128 6.06 5.67 -8.28
N ARG A 129 5.43 4.52 -8.39
CA ARG A 129 4.17 4.19 -7.71
C ARG A 129 4.42 2.95 -6.88
N VAL A 130 3.87 2.95 -5.67
CA VAL A 130 3.84 1.80 -4.79
C VAL A 130 2.39 1.37 -4.59
N THR A 131 2.16 0.06 -4.53
CA THR A 131 0.85 -0.54 -4.28
C THR A 131 1.01 -1.61 -3.21
N ASP A 132 0.14 -1.58 -2.21
CA ASP A 132 -0.07 -2.59 -1.17
C ASP A 132 -1.00 -3.72 -1.68
N PRO A 133 -0.94 -4.93 -1.10
CA PRO A 133 -1.75 -6.10 -1.52
C PRO A 133 -3.28 -5.96 -1.40
#